data_AF-X0PPB1-F1
#
_entry.id   AF-X0PPB1-F1
#
_cell.length_a   1.000
_cell.length_b   1.000
_cell.length_c   1.000
_cell.angle_alpha   90.00
_cell.angle_beta   90.00
_cell.angle_gamma   90.00
#
_symmetry.space_group_name_H-M   'P 1'
#
loop_
_entity.id
_entity.type
_entity.pdbx_description
1 polymer ?
#
loop_
_entity_poly.entity_id
_entity_poly.type
_entity_poly.pdbx_seq_one_letter_code
_entity_poly.pdbx_strand_id
1 'polypeptide(L)'
;AEVYSLVSRVRLETPQRGIVFHGHDTWGLGVANSLAAVAAGAMTVDGALGGLGGCPFAPGASGNTASEDLLFATRPDWLNPTTFGSLVELSEKTLAELGEANRSKAAQGARSNATAFEWVIGGGR
;
A
#
# COMPACT_ATOMS: atom_id res chain seq x y z
N ALA A 1 16.59 7.49 -3.28
CA ALA A 1 17.98 7.20 -3.71
C ALA A 1 18.43 5.82 -3.24
N GLU A 2 18.33 5.52 -1.94
CA GLU A 2 18.82 4.26 -1.36
C GLU A 2 18.14 3.00 -1.90
N VAL A 3 16.80 2.90 -1.81
CA VAL A 3 16.06 1.69 -2.24
C VAL A 3 16.29 1.37 -3.71
N TYR A 4 16.23 2.38 -4.58
CA TYR A 4 16.50 2.21 -6.00
C TYR A 4 17.92 1.63 -6.24
N SER A 5 18.92 2.17 -5.55
CA SER A 5 20.32 1.71 -5.67
C SER A 5 20.48 0.26 -5.23
N LEU A 6 19.89 -0.12 -4.10
CA LEU A 6 19.96 -1.48 -3.57
C LEU A 6 19.27 -2.48 -4.49
N VAL A 7 18.04 -2.17 -4.93
CA VAL A 7 17.28 -3.04 -5.83
C VAL A 7 17.96 -3.18 -7.18
N SER A 8 18.51 -2.09 -7.73
CA SER A 8 19.28 -2.13 -8.99
C SER A 8 20.48 -3.07 -8.88
N ARG A 9 21.19 -3.00 -7.75
CA ARG A 9 22.34 -3.86 -7.50
C ARG A 9 21.94 -5.33 -7.38
N VAL A 10 20.89 -5.63 -6.61
CA VAL A 10 20.36 -7.00 -6.48
C VAL A 10 19.97 -7.54 -7.86
N ARG A 11 19.28 -6.75 -8.68
CA ARG A 11 18.89 -7.14 -10.03
C ARG A 11 20.08 -7.49 -10.92
N LEU A 12 21.16 -6.69 -10.85
CA LEU A 12 22.38 -6.93 -11.62
C LEU A 12 23.14 -8.18 -11.13
N GLU A 13 23.18 -8.40 -9.83
CA GLU A 13 23.89 -9.55 -9.22
C GLU A 13 23.09 -10.86 -9.33
N THR A 14 21.76 -10.80 -9.44
CA THR A 14 20.87 -11.96 -9.53
C THR A 14 19.87 -11.87 -10.70
N PRO A 15 20.31 -11.83 -11.97
CA PRO A 15 19.44 -11.51 -13.11
C PRO A 15 18.32 -12.53 -13.37
N GLN A 16 18.45 -13.76 -12.87
CA GLN A 16 17.46 -14.83 -13.02
C GLN A 16 16.41 -14.87 -11.90
N ARG A 17 16.56 -14.05 -10.85
CA ARG A 17 15.65 -14.06 -9.69
C ARG A 17 14.68 -12.89 -9.77
N GLY A 18 13.40 -13.17 -9.54
CA GLY A 18 12.41 -12.12 -9.29
C GLY A 18 12.69 -11.42 -7.97
N ILE A 19 12.44 -10.11 -7.93
CA ILE A 19 12.63 -9.29 -6.73
C ILE A 19 11.25 -8.89 -6.18
N VAL A 20 11.05 -9.16 -4.90
CA VAL A 20 9.91 -8.71 -4.11
C VAL A 20 10.39 -7.63 -3.14
N PHE A 21 9.64 -6.54 -3.03
CA PHE A 21 9.92 -5.46 -2.09
C PHE A 21 8.85 -5.39 -1.00
N HIS A 22 9.26 -5.52 0.26
CA HIS A 22 8.40 -5.32 1.43
C HIS A 22 8.91 -4.12 2.22
N GLY A 23 8.20 -2.99 2.10
CA GLY A 23 8.53 -1.74 2.78
C GLY A 23 7.58 -1.44 3.92
N HIS A 24 8.13 -1.02 5.06
CA HIS A 24 7.32 -0.48 6.17
C HIS A 24 7.08 1.02 5.99
N ASP A 25 5.91 1.48 6.41
CA ASP A 25 5.48 2.88 6.38
C ASP A 25 5.59 3.58 7.75
N THR A 26 6.40 3.02 8.66
CA THR A 26 6.62 3.56 10.02
C THR A 26 7.05 5.03 10.02
N TRP A 27 7.79 5.45 8.97
CA TRP A 27 8.28 6.82 8.79
C TRP A 27 7.63 7.53 7.58
N GLY A 28 6.50 7.04 7.08
CA GLY A 28 5.78 7.66 5.95
C GLY A 28 6.48 7.54 4.60
N LEU A 29 7.38 6.55 4.45
CA LEU A 29 8.17 6.33 3.23
C LEU A 29 7.80 5.05 2.48
N GLY A 30 6.79 4.30 2.94
CA GLY A 30 6.42 3.00 2.41
C GLY A 30 6.11 3.05 0.92
N VAL A 31 5.15 3.89 0.53
CA VAL A 31 4.76 4.06 -0.88
C VAL A 31 5.91 4.58 -1.74
N ALA A 32 6.62 5.60 -1.27
CA ALA A 32 7.73 6.21 -2.03
C ALA A 32 8.86 5.20 -2.29
N ASN A 33 9.19 4.38 -1.28
CA ASN A 33 10.19 3.33 -1.41
C ASN A 33 9.72 2.20 -2.32
N SER A 34 8.44 1.82 -2.26
CA SER A 34 7.86 0.83 -3.18
C SER A 34 7.94 1.28 -4.64
N LEU A 35 7.60 2.54 -4.94
CA LEU A 35 7.73 3.09 -6.30
C LEU A 35 9.20 3.09 -6.76
N ALA A 36 10.13 3.44 -5.87
CA ALA A 36 11.56 3.40 -6.17
C ALA A 36 12.06 1.96 -6.43
N ALA A 37 11.55 0.98 -5.69
CA ALA A 37 11.88 -0.43 -5.90
C ALA A 37 11.35 -0.94 -7.25
N VAL A 38 10.10 -0.63 -7.59
CA VAL A 38 9.49 -0.98 -8.90
C VAL A 38 10.30 -0.35 -10.04
N ALA A 39 10.65 0.93 -9.92
CA ALA A 39 11.47 1.61 -10.94
C ALA A 39 12.85 0.97 -11.13
N ALA A 40 13.43 0.38 -10.07
CA ALA A 40 14.70 -0.35 -10.14
C ALA A 40 14.56 -1.80 -10.65
N GLY A 41 13.33 -2.31 -10.79
CA GLY A 41 13.03 -3.63 -11.34
C GLY A 41 12.53 -4.65 -10.33
N ALA A 42 12.02 -4.22 -9.16
CA ALA A 42 11.17 -5.09 -8.34
C ALA A 42 9.90 -5.44 -9.13
N MET A 43 9.54 -6.72 -9.13
CA MET A 43 8.39 -7.25 -9.88
C MET A 43 7.13 -7.31 -9.00
N THR A 44 7.32 -7.41 -7.69
CA THR A 44 6.25 -7.51 -6.70
C THR A 44 6.51 -6.55 -5.56
N VAL A 45 5.45 -5.96 -5.02
CA VAL A 45 5.48 -5.17 -3.80
C VAL A 45 4.49 -5.78 -2.82
N ASP A 46 4.93 -6.02 -1.60
CA ASP A 46 4.11 -6.52 -0.52
C ASP A 46 3.47 -5.37 0.26
N GLY A 47 2.22 -5.58 0.70
CA GLY A 47 1.46 -4.66 1.53
C GLY A 47 0.51 -5.42 2.45
N ALA A 48 -0.12 -4.69 3.37
CA ALA A 48 -1.13 -5.23 4.26
C ALA A 48 -2.42 -4.41 4.19
N LEU A 49 -3.59 -5.05 4.28
CA LEU A 49 -4.89 -4.37 4.27
C LEU A 49 -4.94 -3.28 5.35
N GLY A 50 -5.20 -2.05 4.94
CA GLY A 50 -5.26 -0.85 5.78
C GLY A 50 -4.01 -0.61 6.63
N GLY A 51 -2.87 -1.17 6.21
CA GLY A 51 -1.60 -1.10 6.94
C GLY A 51 -1.60 -1.96 8.20
N LEU A 52 -2.31 -3.10 8.19
CA LEU A 52 -2.39 -4.04 9.31
C LEU A 52 -0.99 -4.42 9.81
N GLY A 53 -0.83 -4.45 11.14
CA GLY A 53 0.43 -4.75 11.80
C GLY A 53 1.22 -3.49 12.14
N GLY A 54 1.56 -3.35 13.42
CA GLY A 54 2.43 -2.28 13.93
C GLY A 54 3.91 -2.65 13.88
N CYS A 55 4.76 -1.70 14.22
CA CYS A 55 6.20 -1.94 14.38
C CYS A 55 6.51 -2.34 15.84
N PRO A 56 7.05 -3.54 16.12
CA PRO A 56 7.43 -3.92 17.48
C PRO A 56 8.53 -3.01 18.07
N PHE A 57 9.30 -2.34 17.21
CA PHE A 57 10.36 -1.39 17.60
C PHE A 57 9.87 0.05 17.73
N ALA A 58 8.62 0.35 17.37
CA ALA A 58 8.00 1.67 17.50
C ALA A 58 6.51 1.52 17.88
N PRO A 59 6.19 1.24 19.16
CA PRO A 59 4.82 1.02 19.61
C PRO A 59 3.90 2.19 19.24
N GLY A 60 2.77 1.87 18.60
CA GLY A 60 1.78 2.85 18.15
C GLY A 60 2.02 3.46 16.75
N ALA A 61 3.22 3.29 16.17
CA ALA A 61 3.48 3.67 14.79
C ALA A 61 2.94 2.64 13.79
N SER A 62 2.72 3.06 12.55
CA SER A 62 2.45 2.15 11.43
C SER A 62 3.59 1.16 11.24
N GLY A 63 3.27 -0.06 10.79
CA GLY A 63 4.24 -1.07 10.38
C GLY A 63 4.23 -1.19 8.87
N ASN A 64 3.41 -2.12 8.37
CA ASN A 64 3.31 -2.41 6.94
C ASN A 64 2.74 -1.23 6.14
N THR A 65 3.16 -1.10 4.89
CA THR A 65 2.53 -0.16 3.95
C THR A 65 1.14 -0.68 3.57
N ALA A 66 0.14 0.19 3.55
CA ALA A 66 -1.22 -0.20 3.22
C ALA A 66 -1.34 -0.66 1.75
N SER A 67 -1.99 -1.80 1.51
CA SER A 67 -2.23 -2.32 0.17
C SER A 67 -3.02 -1.33 -0.70
N GLU A 68 -3.99 -0.65 -0.12
CA GLU A 68 -4.79 0.38 -0.78
C GLU A 68 -3.92 1.55 -1.25
N ASP A 69 -2.97 1.99 -0.43
CA ASP A 69 -2.08 3.11 -0.76
C ASP A 69 -1.10 2.71 -1.88
N LEU A 70 -0.58 1.48 -1.83
CA LEU A 70 0.28 0.92 -2.89
C LEU A 70 -0.47 0.78 -4.21
N LEU A 71 -1.68 0.25 -4.19
CA LEU A 71 -2.49 0.08 -5.40
C LEU A 71 -2.90 1.43 -5.99
N PHE A 72 -3.29 2.39 -5.14
CA PHE A 72 -3.63 3.73 -5.59
C PHE A 72 -2.43 4.45 -6.21
N ALA A 73 -1.22 4.21 -5.71
CA ALA A 73 0.02 4.76 -6.27
C ALA A 73 0.48 4.08 -7.55
N THR A 74 0.36 2.75 -7.64
CA THR A 74 0.87 1.95 -8.77
C THR A 74 -0.11 1.85 -9.94
N ARG A 75 -1.42 2.03 -9.69
CA ARG A 75 -2.48 2.05 -10.71
C ARG A 75 -2.37 0.90 -11.72
N PRO A 76 -2.34 -0.37 -11.29
CA PRO A 76 -2.33 -1.47 -12.24
C PRO A 76 -3.62 -1.46 -13.07
N ASP A 77 -3.55 -1.95 -14.32
CA ASP A 77 -4.63 -1.81 -15.32
C ASP A 77 -6.00 -2.37 -14.86
N TRP A 78 -6.01 -3.32 -13.93
CA TRP A 78 -7.23 -3.91 -13.38
C TRP A 78 -7.87 -3.09 -12.26
N LEU A 79 -7.15 -2.10 -11.71
CA LEU A 79 -7.64 -1.27 -10.63
C LEU A 79 -8.57 -0.20 -11.18
N ASN A 80 -9.83 -0.25 -10.77
CA ASN A 80 -10.86 0.72 -11.09
C ASN A 80 -11.63 1.10 -9.81
N PRO A 81 -12.49 2.12 -9.83
CA PRO A 81 -13.22 2.54 -8.64
C PRO A 81 -14.01 1.41 -7.95
N THR A 82 -14.61 0.50 -8.72
CA THR A 82 -15.35 -0.64 -8.17
C THR A 82 -14.44 -1.63 -7.46
N THR A 83 -13.36 -2.07 -8.10
CA THR A 83 -12.42 -3.04 -7.50
C THR A 83 -11.67 -2.44 -6.31
N PHE A 84 -11.34 -1.15 -6.38
CA PHE A 84 -10.75 -0.42 -5.26
C PHE A 84 -11.74 -0.27 -4.09
N GLY A 85 -13.01 0.04 -4.36
CA GLY A 85 -14.04 0.11 -3.31
C GLY A 85 -14.26 -1.20 -2.58
N SER A 86 -14.34 -2.32 -3.32
CA SER A 86 -14.43 -3.65 -2.70
C SER A 86 -13.22 -3.98 -1.82
N LEU A 87 -12.02 -3.54 -2.21
CA LEU A 87 -10.82 -3.71 -1.40
C LEU A 87 -10.88 -2.88 -0.10
N VAL A 88 -11.31 -1.62 -0.19
CA VAL A 88 -11.47 -0.74 0.97
C VAL A 88 -12.49 -1.34 1.96
N GLU A 89 -13.64 -1.79 1.47
CA GLU A 89 -14.66 -2.44 2.31
C GLU A 89 -14.15 -3.72 2.97
N LEU A 90 -13.43 -4.56 2.22
CA LEU A 90 -12.80 -5.76 2.77
C LEU A 90 -11.81 -5.40 3.89
N SER A 91 -10.94 -4.42 3.65
CA SER A 91 -9.97 -3.99 4.66
C SER A 91 -10.64 -3.46 5.91
N GLU A 92 -11.66 -2.61 5.77
CA GLU A 92 -12.40 -2.06 6.91
C GLU A 92 -13.06 -3.16 7.74
N LYS A 93 -13.70 -4.14 7.08
CA LYS A 93 -14.32 -5.28 7.76
C LYS A 93 -13.27 -6.10 8.53
N THR A 94 -12.16 -6.45 7.89
CA THR A 94 -11.09 -7.25 8.52
C THR A 94 -10.49 -6.51 9.72
N LEU A 95 -10.23 -5.21 9.59
CA LEU A 95 -9.67 -4.41 10.69
C LEU A 95 -10.66 -4.27 11.86
N ALA A 96 -11.95 -4.12 11.57
CA ALA A 96 -12.99 -4.09 12.59
C ALA A 96 -13.06 -5.41 13.39
N GLU A 97 -12.95 -6.56 12.70
CA GLU A 97 -12.91 -7.88 13.35
C GLU A 97 -11.68 -8.04 14.26
N LEU A 98 -10.57 -7.40 13.92
CA LEU A 98 -9.31 -7.45 14.68
C LEU A 98 -9.19 -6.34 15.75
N GLY A 99 -10.10 -5.38 15.79
CA GLY A 99 -10.00 -4.22 16.67
C GLY A 99 -8.85 -3.27 16.32
N GLU A 100 -8.43 -3.25 15.05
CA GLU A 100 -7.31 -2.44 14.56
C GLU A 100 -7.80 -1.20 13.79
N ALA A 101 -7.01 -0.14 13.81
CA ALA A 101 -7.31 1.08 13.06
C ALA A 101 -6.89 0.96 11.59
N ASN A 102 -7.71 1.49 10.66
CA ASN A 102 -7.30 1.64 9.27
C ASN A 102 -6.37 2.84 9.11
N ARG A 103 -5.14 2.58 8.65
CA ARG A 103 -4.08 3.58 8.47
C ARG A 103 -3.92 4.03 7.02
N SER A 104 -4.63 3.41 6.07
CA SER A 104 -4.57 3.79 4.64
C SER A 104 -5.09 5.19 4.39
N LYS A 105 -4.30 5.99 3.66
CA LYS A 105 -4.70 7.33 3.21
C LYS A 105 -5.64 7.27 2.01
N ALA A 106 -5.43 6.32 1.10
CA ALA A 106 -6.28 6.13 -0.05
C ALA A 106 -7.68 5.66 0.35
N ALA A 107 -7.81 4.77 1.34
CA ALA A 107 -9.10 4.37 1.92
C ALA A 107 -9.82 5.56 2.59
N GLN A 108 -9.10 6.37 3.37
CA GLN A 108 -9.64 7.59 3.98
C GLN A 108 -10.15 8.58 2.92
N GLY A 109 -9.38 8.75 1.83
CA GLY A 109 -9.78 9.59 0.69
C GLY A 109 -11.00 9.03 -0.05
N ALA A 110 -11.10 7.71 -0.21
CA ALA A 110 -12.24 7.06 -0.83
C ALA A 110 -13.54 7.29 -0.06
N ARG A 111 -13.49 7.42 1.28
CA ARG A 111 -14.64 7.72 2.13
C ARG A 111 -14.99 9.22 2.22
N SER A 112 -14.37 10.07 1.41
CA SER A 112 -14.71 11.49 1.35
C SER A 112 -16.16 11.71 0.88
N ASN A 113 -16.81 12.79 1.33
CA ASN A 113 -18.13 13.19 0.82
C ASN A 113 -18.03 14.03 -0.47
N ALA A 114 -16.83 14.20 -1.02
CA ALA A 114 -16.61 14.99 -2.22
C ALA A 114 -17.15 14.26 -3.46
N THR A 115 -17.94 14.95 -4.28
CA THR A 115 -18.43 14.45 -5.57
C THR A 115 -17.43 14.68 -6.71
N ALA A 116 -16.30 15.32 -6.43
CA ALA A 116 -15.32 15.73 -7.43
C ALA A 116 -14.39 14.61 -7.91
N PHE A 117 -14.34 13.46 -7.23
CA PHE A 117 -13.39 12.40 -7.50
C PHE A 117 -14.10 11.07 -7.76
N GLU A 118 -13.82 10.46 -8.90
CA GLU A 118 -14.35 9.15 -9.31
C GLU A 118 -13.99 8.02 -8.32
N TRP A 119 -12.90 8.19 -7.58
CA TRP A 119 -12.37 7.23 -6.61
C TRP A 119 -13.03 7.32 -5.23
N VAL A 120 -13.97 8.26 -5.05
CA VAL A 120 -14.81 8.32 -3.87
C VAL A 120 -15.86 7.22 -3.95
N ILE A 121 -15.90 6.38 -2.92
CA ILE A 121 -16.84 5.26 -2.82
C ILE A 121 -18.10 5.75 -2.11
N GLY A 122 -19.15 5.98 -2.90
CA GLY A 122 -20.46 6.37 -2.40
C GLY A 122 -21.29 5.17 -1.93
N GLY A 123 -21.73 5.19 -0.67
CA GLY A 123 -22.70 4.25 -0.07
C GLY A 123 -22.08 3.25 0.93
N GLY A 124 -22.58 3.03 2.14
CA GLY A 124 -23.78 3.53 2.82
C GLY A 124 -23.55 3.69 4.34
N ARG A 125 -24.35 4.57 4.94
CA ARG A 125 -24.82 4.33 6.32
C ARG A 125 -26.03 3.43 6.25
#